data_AF-A0A1Z5IY44-F1
#
_entry.id   AF-A0A1Z5IY44-F1
#
_cell.length_a   1.000
_cell.length_b   1.000
_cell.length_c   1.000
_cell.angle_alpha   90.00
_cell.angle_beta   90.00
_cell.angle_gamma   90.00
#
_symmetry.space_group_name_H-M   'P 1'
#
loop_
_entity.id
_entity.type
_entity.pdbx_description
1 polymer ?
#
loop_
_entity_poly.entity_id
_entity_poly.type
_entity_poly.pdbx_seq_one_letter_code
_entity_poly.pdbx_strand_id
1 'polypeptide(L)'
;MKKTGLIAIAATLSMGASVLFSTTETAQAATWHKNVPSAIRGTWKEKGGDLNYKFKITSSTFKLSARLGDPQTANKVMYHHAKGSSYYYLRGHETAYTSGKELLYYKVRKTGNHIKILNYLTSLNGSSYKRSNYMPFNFYK
;
A
#
# COMPACT_ATOMS: atom_id res chain seq x y z
N MET A 1 -83.53 -5.09 17.05
CA MET A 1 -83.07 -6.29 16.33
C MET A 1 -82.10 -5.86 15.23
N LYS A 2 -80.85 -6.35 15.29
CA LYS A 2 -79.84 -6.64 14.23
C LYS A 2 -79.83 -5.71 13.00
N LYS A 3 -78.69 -5.15 12.55
CA LYS A 3 -77.52 -5.88 12.04
C LYS A 3 -76.27 -5.00 12.01
N THR A 4 -75.16 -5.66 12.30
CA THR A 4 -73.75 -5.30 12.13
C THR A 4 -73.38 -4.91 10.69
N GLY A 5 -72.55 -3.87 10.54
CA GLY A 5 -71.80 -3.57 9.31
C GLY A 5 -70.32 -3.44 9.65
N LEU A 6 -69.49 -4.31 9.09
CA LEU A 6 -68.03 -4.33 9.27
C LEU A 6 -67.38 -3.07 8.68
N ILE A 7 -66.46 -2.46 9.43
CA ILE A 7 -65.51 -1.44 8.94
C ILE A 7 -64.29 -2.20 8.41
N ALA A 8 -64.06 -2.14 7.10
CA ALA A 8 -62.82 -2.61 6.48
C ALA A 8 -61.79 -1.47 6.54
N ILE A 9 -60.77 -1.60 7.38
CA ILE A 9 -59.61 -0.71 7.42
C ILE A 9 -58.66 -1.18 6.31
N ALA A 10 -58.61 -0.45 5.20
CA ALA A 10 -57.57 -0.62 4.20
C ALA A 10 -56.25 -0.06 4.75
N ALA A 11 -55.34 -0.94 5.15
CA ALA A 11 -53.99 -0.58 5.53
C ALA A 11 -53.17 -0.25 4.27
N THR A 12 -53.00 1.04 3.98
CA THR A 12 -52.09 1.50 2.93
C THR A 12 -50.65 1.28 3.38
N LEU A 13 -50.01 0.23 2.89
CA LEU A 13 -48.57 0.01 2.99
C LEU A 13 -47.85 1.09 2.18
N SER A 14 -47.51 2.21 2.82
CA SER A 14 -46.56 3.17 2.28
C SER A 14 -45.16 2.54 2.30
N MET A 15 -44.79 1.84 1.22
CA MET A 15 -43.40 1.50 0.95
C MET A 15 -42.64 2.79 0.66
N GLY A 16 -42.11 3.41 1.71
CA GLY A 16 -41.08 4.44 1.59
C GLY A 16 -39.85 3.79 0.97
N ALA A 17 -39.71 3.92 -0.35
CA ALA A 17 -38.50 3.55 -1.06
C ALA A 17 -37.37 4.48 -0.60
N SER A 18 -36.63 4.04 0.42
CA SER A 18 -35.33 4.60 0.76
C SER A 18 -34.41 4.33 -0.43
N VAL A 19 -34.36 5.24 -1.40
CA VAL A 19 -33.32 5.25 -2.42
C VAL A 19 -32.04 5.64 -1.71
N LEU A 20 -31.39 4.63 -1.11
CA LEU A 20 -30.01 4.73 -0.69
C LEU A 20 -29.19 4.95 -1.96
N PHE A 21 -28.89 6.21 -2.26
CA PHE A 21 -27.90 6.58 -3.24
C PHE A 21 -26.58 5.96 -2.79
N SER A 22 -26.32 4.75 -3.27
CA SER A 22 -25.01 4.13 -3.19
C SER A 22 -24.11 4.95 -4.12
N THR A 23 -23.50 6.00 -3.56
CA THR A 23 -22.42 6.72 -4.23
C THR A 23 -21.35 5.69 -4.50
N THR A 24 -21.30 5.21 -5.74
CA THR A 24 -20.23 4.35 -6.21
C THR A 24 -19.01 5.26 -6.23
N GLU A 25 -18.22 5.27 -5.15
CA GLU A 25 -16.93 5.93 -5.16
C GLU A 25 -16.08 5.19 -6.20
N THR A 26 -15.99 5.75 -7.40
CA THR A 26 -15.04 5.31 -8.40
C THR A 26 -13.66 5.46 -7.79
N ALA A 27 -13.04 4.35 -7.42
CA ALA A 27 -11.69 4.32 -6.90
C ALA A 27 -10.74 4.94 -7.94
N GLN A 28 -10.35 6.19 -7.72
CA GLN A 28 -9.40 6.88 -8.58
C GLN A 28 -8.07 6.13 -8.51
N ALA A 29 -7.57 5.72 -9.67
CA ALA A 29 -6.30 5.01 -9.75
C ALA A 29 -5.19 5.87 -9.12
N ALA A 30 -4.38 5.27 -8.25
CA ALA A 30 -3.29 5.98 -7.60
C ALA A 30 -2.33 6.57 -8.64
N THR A 31 -2.15 7.89 -8.62
CA THR A 31 -1.16 8.55 -9.48
C THR A 31 0.24 8.30 -8.93
N TRP A 32 1.12 7.82 -9.82
CA TRP A 32 2.52 7.54 -9.50
C TRP A 32 3.42 8.61 -10.10
N HIS A 33 4.34 9.11 -9.29
CA HIS A 33 5.26 10.17 -9.64
C HIS A 33 6.69 9.62 -9.78
N LYS A 34 7.44 10.17 -10.75
CA LYS A 34 8.89 9.94 -10.85
C LYS A 34 9.60 10.68 -9.71
N ASN A 35 10.85 10.27 -9.43
CA ASN A 35 11.73 10.91 -8.46
C ASN A 35 11.20 10.87 -7.02
N VAL A 36 11.48 9.78 -6.31
CA VAL A 36 11.14 9.58 -4.89
C VAL A 36 11.47 10.84 -4.06
N PRO A 37 10.62 11.34 -3.16
CA PRO A 37 10.88 12.59 -2.42
C PRO A 37 12.14 12.51 -1.55
N SER A 38 12.91 13.61 -1.50
CA SER A 38 14.12 13.70 -0.66
C SER A 38 13.87 13.39 0.81
N ALA A 39 12.66 13.64 1.30
CA ALA A 39 12.24 13.38 2.68
C ALA A 39 12.51 11.94 3.14
N ILE A 40 12.46 10.94 2.25
CA ILE A 40 12.69 9.51 2.59
C ILE A 40 13.95 8.92 1.96
N ARG A 41 14.68 9.70 1.16
CA ARG A 41 15.96 9.26 0.57
C ARG A 41 17.04 9.12 1.65
N GLY A 42 17.99 8.24 1.39
CA GLY A 42 19.13 8.00 2.28
C GLY A 42 19.49 6.54 2.38
N THR A 43 20.53 6.26 3.16
CA THR A 43 20.87 4.91 3.59
C THR A 43 20.36 4.73 5.00
N TRP A 44 19.54 3.71 5.20
CA TRP A 44 18.91 3.38 6.48
C TRP A 44 19.44 2.04 6.95
N LYS A 45 19.91 1.94 8.19
CA LYS A 45 20.54 0.77 8.79
C LYS A 45 19.62 0.16 9.84
N GLU A 46 19.55 -1.16 9.88
CA GLU A 46 18.76 -1.87 10.86
C GLU A 46 19.40 -1.67 12.24
N LYS A 47 18.57 -1.45 13.26
CA LYS A 47 19.05 -1.37 14.64
C LYS A 47 18.83 -2.72 15.32
N GLY A 48 19.91 -3.32 15.79
CA GLY A 48 19.87 -4.51 16.65
C GLY A 48 19.53 -5.81 15.94
N GLY A 49 19.70 -5.90 14.61
CA GLY A 49 19.58 -7.15 13.87
C GLY A 49 20.94 -7.75 13.53
N ASP A 50 21.06 -9.07 13.64
CA ASP A 50 22.30 -9.82 13.41
C ASP A 50 22.81 -9.69 11.96
N LEU A 51 21.87 -9.49 11.03
CA LEU A 51 22.12 -9.46 9.60
C LEU A 51 22.55 -8.07 9.09
N ASN A 52 22.53 -7.04 9.94
CA ASN A 52 22.96 -5.67 9.61
C ASN A 52 22.32 -5.15 8.32
N TYR A 53 20.99 -5.30 8.18
CA TYR A 53 20.32 -4.87 6.96
C TYR A 53 20.52 -3.37 6.70
N LYS A 54 20.69 -3.01 5.44
CA LYS A 54 20.75 -1.62 4.95
C LYS A 54 19.77 -1.44 3.81
N PHE A 55 18.92 -0.43 3.92
CA PHE A 55 18.01 -0.01 2.87
C PHE A 55 18.42 1.36 2.33
N LYS A 56 18.91 1.41 1.09
CA LYS A 56 19.28 2.65 0.41
C LYS A 56 18.15 3.07 -0.52
N ILE A 57 17.68 4.31 -0.39
CA ILE A 57 16.65 4.93 -1.25
C ILE A 57 17.27 6.13 -1.95
N THR A 58 17.22 6.15 -3.28
CA THR A 58 17.61 7.29 -4.12
C THR A 58 16.39 7.91 -4.80
N SER A 59 16.58 8.83 -5.75
CA SER A 59 15.47 9.37 -6.54
C SER A 59 14.79 8.31 -7.43
N SER A 60 15.53 7.32 -7.91
CA SER A 60 15.05 6.38 -8.94
C SER A 60 15.38 4.91 -8.66
N THR A 61 16.01 4.62 -7.52
CA THR A 61 16.38 3.26 -7.13
C THR A 61 16.15 3.02 -5.64
N PHE A 62 15.97 1.76 -5.26
CA PHE A 62 16.20 1.32 -3.90
C PHE A 62 17.02 0.03 -3.88
N LYS A 63 17.73 -0.20 -2.77
CA LYS A 63 18.52 -1.41 -2.53
C LYS A 63 18.39 -1.84 -1.09
N LEU A 64 17.91 -3.06 -0.86
CA LEU A 64 18.04 -3.80 0.39
C LEU A 64 19.31 -4.65 0.29
N SER A 65 20.15 -4.57 1.31
CA SER A 65 21.35 -5.40 1.43
C SER A 65 21.49 -5.88 2.86
N ALA A 66 22.10 -7.06 3.06
CA ALA A 66 22.38 -7.65 4.35
C ALA A 66 23.83 -8.15 4.38
N ARG A 67 24.39 -8.38 5.57
CA ARG A 67 25.68 -9.06 5.76
C ARG A 67 25.61 -10.51 5.27
N LEU A 68 24.48 -11.16 5.55
CA LEU A 68 24.11 -12.49 5.04
C LEU A 68 22.64 -12.39 4.62
N GLY A 69 22.32 -12.69 3.37
CA GLY A 69 20.96 -12.63 2.87
C GLY A 69 20.88 -12.26 1.40
N ASP A 70 19.64 -12.23 0.91
CA ASP A 70 19.28 -12.01 -0.48
C ASP A 70 19.11 -10.49 -0.76
N PRO A 71 20.05 -9.83 -1.47
CA PRO A 71 19.95 -8.41 -1.78
C PRO A 71 18.87 -8.12 -2.83
N GLN A 72 17.88 -7.30 -2.48
CA GLN A 72 16.91 -6.81 -3.45
C GLN A 72 17.36 -5.46 -4.01
N THR A 73 17.42 -5.32 -5.33
CA THR A 73 17.69 -4.05 -6.00
C THR A 73 16.57 -3.74 -6.98
N ALA A 74 16.05 -2.51 -6.94
CA ALA A 74 15.07 -2.06 -7.91
C ALA A 74 15.47 -0.75 -8.59
N ASN A 75 15.14 -0.64 -9.88
CA ASN A 75 15.30 0.55 -10.68
C ASN A 75 13.96 1.15 -11.11
N LYS A 76 14.02 2.30 -11.80
CA LYS A 76 12.84 3.03 -12.32
C LYS A 76 11.80 3.26 -11.23
N VAL A 77 12.27 3.52 -10.00
CA VAL A 77 11.40 3.64 -8.84
C VAL A 77 10.51 4.86 -8.99
N MET A 78 9.21 4.62 -8.83
CA MET A 78 8.19 5.65 -8.73
C MET A 78 7.61 5.65 -7.33
N TYR A 79 7.00 6.76 -6.95
CA TYR A 79 6.33 6.89 -5.67
C TYR A 79 4.89 7.37 -5.80
N HIS A 80 4.09 7.05 -4.80
CA HIS A 80 2.76 7.60 -4.58
C HIS A 80 2.67 8.03 -3.11
N HIS A 81 2.06 9.19 -2.86
CA HIS A 81 1.83 9.70 -1.51
C HIS A 81 0.45 10.37 -1.48
N ALA A 82 -0.49 9.75 -0.76
CA ALA A 82 -1.81 10.34 -0.57
C ALA A 82 -1.72 11.52 0.41
N LYS A 83 -2.47 12.59 0.14
CA LYS A 83 -2.55 13.77 1.01
C LYS A 83 -2.95 13.35 2.42
N GLY A 84 -2.20 13.79 3.43
CA GLY A 84 -2.43 13.44 4.84
C GLY A 84 -1.93 12.06 5.26
N SER A 85 -1.44 11.23 4.34
CA SER A 85 -0.89 9.91 4.67
C SER A 85 0.48 10.03 5.33
N SER A 86 0.74 9.20 6.34
CA SER A 86 2.10 9.01 6.91
C SER A 86 2.98 8.08 6.06
N TYR A 87 2.44 7.54 4.97
CA TYR A 87 3.07 6.51 4.16
C TYR A 87 3.34 6.95 2.73
N TYR A 88 4.59 6.81 2.33
CA TYR A 88 5.00 6.80 0.93
C TYR A 88 4.92 5.38 0.40
N TYR A 89 4.35 5.22 -0.78
CA TYR A 89 4.31 3.97 -1.51
C TYR A 89 5.35 4.04 -2.61
N LEU A 90 6.18 3.02 -2.74
CA LEU A 90 7.20 2.91 -3.78
C LEU A 90 6.87 1.71 -4.66
N ARG A 91 7.14 1.83 -5.96
CA ARG A 91 7.17 0.70 -6.89
C ARG A 91 8.40 0.77 -7.76
N GLY A 92 9.03 -0.36 -8.06
CA GLY A 92 10.20 -0.41 -8.94
C GLY A 92 10.40 -1.80 -9.53
N HIS A 93 11.19 -1.87 -10.60
CA HIS A 93 11.51 -3.13 -11.28
C HIS A 93 12.73 -3.76 -10.62
N GLU A 94 12.58 -4.98 -10.12
CA GLU A 94 13.64 -5.78 -9.51
C GLU A 94 14.69 -6.16 -10.56
N THR A 95 15.97 -5.93 -10.29
CA THR A 95 17.04 -6.10 -11.30
C THR A 95 18.08 -7.15 -10.95
N ALA A 96 18.19 -7.56 -9.69
CA ALA A 96 19.21 -8.50 -9.26
C ALA A 96 18.91 -9.94 -9.72
N TYR A 97 17.64 -10.35 -9.79
CA TYR A 97 17.27 -11.74 -10.07
C TYR A 97 16.39 -11.92 -11.30
N THR A 98 15.54 -10.95 -11.58
CA THR A 98 14.49 -11.07 -12.60
C THR A 98 14.74 -10.20 -13.82
N SER A 99 15.85 -9.46 -13.83
CA SER A 99 16.22 -8.54 -14.94
C SER A 99 15.10 -7.56 -15.31
N GLY A 100 14.33 -7.10 -14.32
CA GLY A 100 13.27 -6.11 -14.46
C GLY A 100 11.86 -6.69 -14.64
N LYS A 101 11.70 -8.02 -14.68
CA LYS A 101 10.40 -8.68 -14.86
C LYS A 101 9.50 -8.61 -13.63
N GLU A 102 10.10 -8.60 -12.44
CA GLU A 102 9.37 -8.47 -11.19
C GLU A 102 9.20 -6.99 -10.78
N LEU A 103 8.00 -6.61 -10.38
CA LEU A 103 7.66 -5.34 -9.77
C LEU A 103 7.55 -5.50 -8.25
N LEU A 104 8.37 -4.73 -7.53
CA LEU A 104 8.37 -4.69 -6.08
C LEU A 104 7.61 -3.46 -5.59
N TYR A 105 6.69 -3.66 -4.64
CA TYR A 105 5.94 -2.58 -4.02
C TYR A 105 6.26 -2.48 -2.53
N TYR A 106 6.69 -1.29 -2.12
CA TYR A 106 7.01 -1.00 -0.73
C TYR A 106 6.11 0.08 -0.15
N LYS A 107 5.84 -0.03 1.14
CA LYS A 107 5.22 1.00 1.96
C LYS A 107 6.24 1.48 2.97
N VAL A 108 6.43 2.80 3.02
CA VAL A 108 7.52 3.46 3.75
C VAL A 108 6.94 4.53 4.67
N ARG A 109 7.25 4.47 5.96
CA ARG A 109 6.89 5.50 6.94
C ARG A 109 8.15 6.01 7.62
N LYS A 110 8.40 7.31 7.54
CA LYS A 110 9.50 7.97 8.24
C LYS A 110 8.99 8.70 9.47
N THR A 111 9.68 8.55 10.60
CA THR A 111 9.41 9.25 11.87
C THR A 111 10.75 9.76 12.41
N GLY A 112 11.03 11.06 12.27
CA GLY A 112 12.35 11.60 12.63
C GLY A 112 13.49 10.89 11.87
N ASN A 113 14.45 10.33 12.61
CA ASN A 113 15.57 9.54 12.08
C ASN A 113 15.29 8.03 11.98
N HIS A 114 14.01 7.65 12.02
CA HIS A 114 13.56 6.26 11.87
C HIS A 114 12.78 6.10 10.57
N ILE A 115 12.89 4.93 9.95
CA ILE A 115 12.06 4.55 8.82
C ILE A 115 11.58 3.11 8.97
N LYS A 116 10.29 2.90 8.77
CA LYS A 116 9.67 1.59 8.68
C LYS A 116 9.42 1.28 7.20
N ILE A 117 9.90 0.13 6.76
CA ILE A 117 9.84 -0.28 5.35
C ILE A 117 9.23 -1.68 5.29
N LEU A 118 8.22 -1.85 4.44
CA LEU A 118 7.52 -3.12 4.25
C LEU A 118 7.31 -3.36 2.75
N ASN A 119 7.79 -4.50 2.24
CA ASN A 119 7.37 -5.00 0.94
C ASN A 119 5.97 -5.62 1.10
N TYR A 120 4.92 -4.97 0.60
CA TYR A 120 3.55 -5.42 0.82
C TYR A 120 2.97 -6.19 -0.37
N LEU A 121 3.57 -6.04 -1.54
CA LEU A 121 3.13 -6.67 -2.78
C LEU A 121 4.33 -6.86 -3.70
N THR A 122 4.33 -7.98 -4.39
CA THR A 122 5.24 -8.24 -5.50
C THR A 122 4.43 -8.78 -6.67
N SER A 123 4.78 -8.36 -7.89
CA SER A 123 4.12 -8.83 -9.10
C SER A 123 5.14 -9.34 -10.10
N LEU A 124 4.89 -10.51 -10.67
CA LEU A 124 5.69 -11.13 -11.72
C LEU A 124 4.74 -11.63 -12.80
N ASN A 125 4.95 -11.19 -14.04
CA ASN A 125 4.17 -11.61 -15.21
C ASN A 125 2.63 -11.48 -15.02
N GLY A 126 2.17 -10.39 -14.36
CA GLY A 126 0.75 -10.15 -14.11
C GLY A 126 0.18 -10.86 -12.88
N SER A 127 0.84 -11.92 -12.40
CA SER A 127 0.53 -12.54 -11.11
C SER A 127 1.02 -11.66 -9.98
N SER A 128 0.21 -11.49 -8.95
CA SER A 128 0.54 -10.66 -7.78
C SER A 128 0.44 -11.49 -6.52
N TYR A 129 1.46 -11.40 -5.67
CA TYR A 129 1.50 -12.08 -4.38
C TYR A 129 1.79 -11.08 -3.26
N LYS A 130 0.98 -11.13 -2.21
CA LYS A 130 1.20 -10.32 -1.01
C LYS A 130 2.35 -10.94 -0.24
N ARG A 131 3.41 -10.18 0.01
CA ARG A 131 4.41 -10.56 1.01
C ARG A 131 3.88 -10.14 2.37
N SER A 132 3.03 -10.97 3.00
CA SER A 132 2.46 -10.62 4.31
C SER A 132 3.49 -10.69 5.44
N ASN A 133 4.61 -11.41 5.25
CA ASN A 133 5.48 -11.82 6.36
C ASN A 133 6.97 -11.45 6.19
N TYR A 134 7.36 -10.69 5.16
CA TYR A 134 8.76 -10.22 5.07
C TYR A 134 8.94 -8.96 5.91
N MET A 135 9.26 -9.20 7.19
CA MET A 135 9.97 -8.35 8.14
C MET A 135 9.71 -6.84 7.98
N PRO A 136 8.82 -6.23 8.80
CA PRO A 136 8.79 -4.78 8.91
C PRO A 136 10.11 -4.31 9.53
N PHE A 137 11.09 -4.01 8.69
CA PHE A 137 12.38 -3.54 9.15
C PHE A 137 12.21 -2.14 9.74
N ASN A 138 12.69 -1.98 10.97
CA ASN A 138 12.86 -0.69 11.59
C ASN A 138 14.30 -0.26 11.36
N PHE A 139 14.49 0.65 10.41
CA PHE A 139 15.79 1.20 10.09
C PHE A 139 15.96 2.60 10.66
N TYR A 140 17.21 3.00 10.82
CA TYR A 140 17.67 4.27 11.37
C TYR A 140 18.67 4.89 10.41
N LYS A 141 18.73 6.22 10.35
CA LYS A 141 19.68 6.90 9.46
C LYS A 141 21.11 6.83 9.99
#